data_AF-A0A501PZW6-F1
#
_entry.id   AF-A0A501PZW6-F1
#
_cell.length_a   1.000
_cell.length_b   1.000
_cell.length_c   1.000
_cell.angle_alpha   90.00
_cell.angle_beta   90.00
_cell.angle_gamma   90.00
#
_symmetry.space_group_name_H-M   'P 1'
#
loop_
_entity.id
_entity.type
_entity.pdbx_description
1 polymer ?
#
loop_
_entity_poly.entity_id
_entity_poly.type
_entity_poly.pdbx_seq_one_letter_code
_entity_poly.pdbx_strand_id
1 'polypeptide(L)'
;MLTHTLIDRTNRFYIEMSKKVLSKKEYDILHKLLIEKMSLKEAGDSYGVTAESVRRQYERTFEKVKCVTELLADIDYYKQKLEQLKNEFEYETGRIKRRRTKPETDLNKLLYDTHFPFSKRMFSIIEALGITTIGELANIPLKDFQCFRGFKGKCKNELIAFIEFEHIEHLFKGFSVWKTIPIK
;
A
#
# COMPACT_ATOMS: atom_id res chain seq x y z
N MET A 1 -7.72 43.30 11.95
CA MET A 1 -6.38 42.88 12.41
C MET A 1 -6.09 41.37 12.30
N LEU A 2 -7.07 40.49 12.01
CA LEU A 2 -6.86 39.02 11.93
C LEU A 2 -6.38 38.48 10.57
N THR A 3 -6.45 39.29 9.51
CA THR A 3 -6.14 38.86 8.13
C THR A 3 -4.64 38.71 7.86
N HIS A 4 -3.79 39.54 8.50
CA HIS A 4 -2.34 39.47 8.31
C HIS A 4 -1.72 38.17 8.82
N THR A 5 -2.22 37.61 9.92
CA THR A 5 -1.66 36.39 10.52
C THR A 5 -1.93 35.12 9.72
N LEU A 6 -3.08 35.04 9.03
CA LEU A 6 -3.41 33.89 8.20
C LEU A 6 -2.60 33.90 6.90
N ILE A 7 -2.49 35.08 6.26
CA ILE A 7 -1.68 35.27 5.05
C ILE A 7 -0.21 34.94 5.33
N ASP A 8 0.35 35.43 6.43
CA ASP A 8 1.76 35.17 6.78
C ASP A 8 2.01 33.67 7.08
N ARG A 9 1.02 32.95 7.65
CA ARG A 9 1.09 31.49 7.84
C ARG A 9 1.06 30.73 6.52
N THR A 10 0.15 31.11 5.61
CA THR A 10 0.05 30.51 4.27
C THR A 10 1.33 30.75 3.48
N ASN A 11 1.89 31.96 3.54
CA ASN A 11 3.15 32.30 2.88
C ASN A 11 4.32 31.46 3.41
N ARG A 12 4.41 31.28 4.74
CA ARG A 12 5.44 30.41 5.34
C ARG A 12 5.27 28.96 4.93
N PHE A 13 4.06 28.43 4.96
CA PHE A 13 3.77 27.07 4.51
C PHE A 13 4.22 26.85 3.06
N TYR A 14 3.88 27.81 2.19
CA TYR A 14 4.24 27.77 0.78
C TYR A 14 5.76 27.81 0.54
N ILE A 15 6.49 28.63 1.30
CA ILE A 15 7.95 28.68 1.28
C ILE A 15 8.57 27.35 1.76
N GLU A 16 8.05 26.76 2.84
CA GLU A 16 8.55 25.47 3.32
C GLU A 16 8.32 24.34 2.32
N MET A 17 7.12 24.25 1.73
CA MET A 17 6.81 23.25 0.72
C MET A 17 7.68 23.41 -0.54
N SER A 18 7.97 24.65 -0.91
CA SER A 18 8.73 24.94 -2.13
C SER A 18 10.24 24.71 -1.99
N LYS A 19 10.82 24.62 -0.76
CA LYS A 19 12.25 24.29 -0.54
C LYS A 19 12.74 23.04 -1.26
N LYS A 20 11.89 22.02 -1.39
CA LYS A 20 12.24 20.73 -1.99
C LYS A 20 12.09 20.70 -3.51
N VAL A 21 11.45 21.73 -4.08
CA VAL A 21 11.06 21.78 -5.50
C VAL A 21 11.80 22.88 -6.25
N LEU A 22 12.24 23.91 -5.54
CA LEU A 22 12.91 25.08 -6.11
C LEU A 22 14.42 24.97 -6.09
N SER A 23 15.06 25.56 -7.10
CA SER A 23 16.46 25.93 -7.01
C SER A 23 16.66 27.05 -5.99
N LYS A 24 17.89 27.17 -5.48
CA LYS A 24 18.25 28.19 -4.48
C LYS A 24 17.87 29.61 -4.91
N LYS A 25 18.08 29.96 -6.17
CA LYS A 25 17.73 31.27 -6.73
C LYS A 25 16.22 31.52 -6.73
N GLU A 26 15.43 30.54 -7.13
CA GLU A 26 13.97 30.67 -7.17
C GLU A 26 13.37 30.75 -5.76
N TYR A 27 13.93 29.96 -4.84
CA TYR A 27 13.56 30.00 -3.42
C TYR A 27 13.85 31.38 -2.80
N ASP A 28 15.04 31.93 -3.02
CA ASP A 28 15.41 33.23 -2.45
C ASP A 28 14.54 34.37 -3.02
N ILE A 29 14.18 34.33 -4.31
CA ILE A 29 13.25 35.30 -4.91
C ILE A 29 11.88 35.23 -4.24
N LEU A 30 11.35 34.02 -4.03
CA LEU A 30 10.05 33.83 -3.39
C LEU A 30 10.05 34.21 -1.92
N HIS A 31 11.14 33.93 -1.20
CA HIS A 31 11.31 34.34 0.19
C HIS A 31 11.21 35.85 0.32
N LYS A 32 11.91 36.59 -0.56
CA LYS A 32 11.87 38.06 -0.57
C LYS A 32 10.47 38.62 -0.86
N LEU A 33 9.71 37.98 -1.75
CA LEU A 33 8.35 38.40 -2.08
C LEU A 33 7.33 38.09 -0.97
N LEU A 34 7.37 36.88 -0.42
CA LEU A 34 6.31 36.35 0.44
C LEU A 34 6.57 36.56 1.94
N ILE A 35 7.84 36.63 2.34
CA ILE A 35 8.26 36.80 3.74
C ILE A 35 8.73 38.23 3.98
N GLU A 36 9.65 38.73 3.14
CA GLU A 36 10.21 40.08 3.27
C GLU A 36 9.30 41.16 2.65
N LYS A 37 8.22 40.74 1.96
CA LYS A 37 7.18 41.60 1.37
C LYS A 37 7.75 42.65 0.40
N MET A 38 8.86 42.34 -0.27
CA MET A 38 9.45 43.18 -1.31
C MET A 38 8.53 43.23 -2.54
N SER A 39 8.55 44.36 -3.26
CA SER A 39 7.86 44.46 -4.54
C SER A 39 8.55 43.62 -5.62
N LEU A 40 7.81 43.25 -6.67
CA LEU A 40 8.34 42.52 -7.82
C LEU A 40 9.54 43.23 -8.47
N LYS A 41 9.53 44.57 -8.45
CA LYS A 41 10.59 45.39 -9.02
C LYS A 41 11.86 45.32 -8.17
N GLU A 42 11.75 45.53 -6.86
CA GLU A 42 12.89 45.47 -5.94
C GLU A 42 13.50 44.06 -5.88
N ALA A 43 12.65 43.02 -5.88
CA ALA A 43 13.11 41.64 -5.94
C ALA A 43 13.85 41.36 -7.27
N GLY A 44 13.32 41.87 -8.40
CA GLY A 44 13.95 41.74 -9.70
C GLY A 44 15.30 42.46 -9.81
N ASP A 45 15.35 43.70 -9.32
CA ASP A 45 16.56 44.54 -9.28
C ASP A 45 17.68 43.84 -8.49
N SER A 46 17.34 43.14 -7.39
CA SER A 46 18.31 42.39 -6.58
C SER A 46 18.97 41.20 -7.29
N TYR A 47 18.42 40.75 -8.42
CA TYR A 47 18.94 39.63 -9.21
C TYR A 47 19.20 39.98 -10.68
N GLY A 48 19.11 41.26 -11.05
CA GLY A 48 19.29 41.72 -12.43
C GLY A 48 18.25 41.16 -13.41
N VAL A 49 17.01 40.90 -12.94
CA VAL A 49 15.92 40.36 -13.75
C VAL A 49 14.70 41.29 -13.74
N THR A 50 13.88 41.21 -14.79
CA THR A 50 12.68 42.05 -14.89
C THR A 50 11.60 41.58 -13.91
N ALA A 51 10.76 42.51 -13.44
CA ALA A 51 9.61 42.20 -12.58
C ALA A 51 8.66 41.16 -13.21
N GLU A 52 8.56 41.14 -14.54
CA GLU A 52 7.76 40.17 -15.28
C GLU A 52 8.35 38.76 -15.23
N SER A 53 9.68 38.65 -15.26
CA SER A 53 10.39 37.37 -15.05
C SER A 53 10.14 36.84 -13.64
N VAL A 54 10.20 37.71 -12.63
CA VAL A 54 9.88 37.38 -11.23
C VAL A 54 8.44 36.89 -11.10
N ARG A 55 7.48 37.55 -11.78
CA ARG A 55 6.08 37.13 -11.79
C ARG A 55 5.89 35.74 -12.40
N ARG A 56 6.48 35.48 -13.58
CA ARG A 56 6.41 34.15 -14.21
C ARG A 56 7.03 33.07 -13.31
N GLN A 57 8.09 33.41 -12.59
CA GLN A 57 8.73 32.49 -11.65
C GLN A 57 7.80 32.15 -10.47
N TYR A 58 7.11 33.16 -9.94
CA TYR A 58 6.09 32.97 -8.91
C TYR A 58 4.97 32.03 -9.40
N GLU A 59 4.38 32.32 -10.56
CA GLU A 59 3.28 31.54 -11.14
C GLU A 59 3.68 30.09 -11.40
N ARG A 60 4.87 29.85 -11.98
CA ARG A 60 5.40 28.49 -12.19
C ARG A 60 5.60 27.73 -10.90
N THR A 61 6.07 28.40 -9.86
CA THR A 61 6.25 27.77 -8.56
C THR A 61 4.91 27.42 -7.94
N PHE A 62 3.92 28.30 -8.12
CA PHE A 62 2.58 28.11 -7.59
C PHE A 62 1.93 26.88 -8.15
N GLU A 63 1.99 26.70 -9.46
CA GLU A 63 1.49 25.49 -10.10
C GLU A 63 2.22 24.23 -9.60
N LYS A 64 3.55 24.27 -9.47
CA LYS A 64 4.31 23.13 -8.94
C LYS A 64 3.89 22.76 -7.51
N VAL A 65 3.77 23.74 -6.61
CA VAL A 65 3.34 23.50 -5.22
C VAL A 65 1.90 22.99 -5.18
N LYS A 66 1.01 23.58 -5.99
CA LYS A 66 -0.39 23.16 -6.11
C LYS A 66 -0.50 21.70 -6.54
N CYS A 67 0.17 21.30 -7.61
CA CYS A 67 0.17 19.90 -8.06
C CYS A 67 0.67 18.94 -6.97
N VAL A 68 1.71 19.29 -6.22
CA VAL A 68 2.20 18.46 -5.09
C VAL A 68 1.16 18.36 -3.99
N THR A 69 0.48 19.45 -3.65
CA THR A 69 -0.58 19.42 -2.62
C THR A 69 -1.79 18.59 -3.02
N GLU A 70 -2.16 18.61 -4.31
CA GLU A 70 -3.22 17.75 -4.87
C GLU A 70 -2.81 16.26 -4.78
N LEU A 71 -1.56 15.93 -5.14
CA LEU A 71 -1.04 14.56 -4.99
C LEU A 71 -1.02 14.08 -3.54
N LEU A 72 -0.70 14.95 -2.57
CA LEU A 72 -0.77 14.60 -1.15
C LEU A 72 -2.21 14.32 -0.70
N ALA A 73 -3.17 15.10 -1.19
CA ALA A 73 -4.59 14.85 -0.92
C ALA A 73 -5.05 13.50 -1.51
N ASP A 74 -4.60 13.16 -2.72
CA ASP A 74 -4.88 11.86 -3.33
C ASP A 74 -4.27 10.72 -2.51
N ILE A 75 -3.04 10.86 -2.02
CA ILE A 75 -2.38 9.88 -1.14
C ILE A 75 -3.22 9.65 0.12
N ASP A 76 -3.70 10.71 0.75
CA ASP A 76 -4.50 10.60 1.96
C ASP A 76 -5.87 9.97 1.69
N TYR A 77 -6.51 10.30 0.55
CA TYR A 77 -7.70 9.62 0.08
C TYR A 77 -7.48 8.11 -0.09
N TYR A 78 -6.40 7.70 -0.77
CA TYR A 78 -6.11 6.29 -1.00
C TYR A 78 -5.76 5.54 0.29
N LYS A 79 -5.10 6.19 1.26
CA LYS A 79 -4.89 5.60 2.59
C LYS A 79 -6.21 5.34 3.31
N GLN A 80 -7.14 6.30 3.30
CA GLN A 80 -8.46 6.13 3.91
C GLN A 80 -9.25 5.01 3.23
N LYS A 81 -9.23 4.96 1.90
CA LYS A 81 -9.90 3.91 1.12
C LYS A 81 -9.34 2.52 1.39
N LEU A 82 -8.02 2.40 1.54
CA LEU A 82 -7.37 1.15 1.91
C LEU A 82 -7.82 0.65 3.28
N GLU A 83 -7.96 1.56 4.26
CA GLU A 83 -8.44 1.20 5.59
C GLU A 83 -9.91 0.80 5.58
N GLN A 84 -10.75 1.47 4.79
CA GLN A 84 -12.15 1.06 4.57
C GLN A 84 -12.23 -0.34 3.99
N LEU A 85 -11.47 -0.65 2.93
CA LEU A 85 -11.47 -1.97 2.30
C LEU A 85 -10.98 -3.08 3.24
N LYS A 86 -9.99 -2.81 4.10
CA LYS A 86 -9.57 -3.76 5.14
C LYS A 86 -10.69 -4.05 6.12
N ASN A 87 -11.37 -3.01 6.61
CA ASN A 87 -12.48 -3.16 7.54
C ASN A 87 -13.66 -3.92 6.91
N GLU A 88 -13.99 -3.63 5.65
CA GLU A 88 -14.99 -4.38 4.90
C GLU A 88 -14.59 -5.86 4.76
N PHE A 89 -13.34 -6.13 4.40
CA PHE A 89 -12.83 -7.50 4.31
C PHE A 89 -12.84 -8.24 5.65
N GLU A 90 -12.42 -7.60 6.74
CA GLU A 90 -12.49 -8.18 8.08
C GLU A 90 -13.94 -8.45 8.53
N TYR A 91 -14.86 -7.54 8.21
CA TYR A 91 -16.28 -7.72 8.48
C TYR A 91 -16.88 -8.88 7.69
N GLU A 92 -16.58 -8.97 6.38
CA GLU A 92 -17.04 -10.06 5.52
C GLU A 92 -16.44 -11.41 5.92
N THR A 93 -15.13 -11.48 6.13
CA THR A 93 -14.45 -12.71 6.60
C THR A 93 -14.89 -13.12 8.00
N GLY A 94 -15.15 -12.16 8.90
CA GLY A 94 -15.76 -12.41 10.21
C GLY A 94 -17.17 -12.99 10.13
N ARG A 95 -17.99 -12.52 9.18
CA ARG A 95 -19.31 -13.10 8.89
C ARG A 95 -19.22 -14.51 8.31
N ILE A 96 -18.26 -14.76 7.42
CA ILE A 96 -17.98 -16.09 6.88
C ILE A 96 -17.57 -17.04 8.01
N LYS A 97 -16.67 -16.62 8.93
CA LYS A 97 -16.28 -17.40 10.10
C LYS A 97 -17.46 -17.77 11.00
N ARG A 98 -18.37 -16.83 11.28
CA ARG A 98 -19.57 -17.09 12.10
C ARG A 98 -20.60 -18.03 11.44
N ARG A 99 -20.58 -18.17 10.11
CA ARG A 99 -21.44 -19.13 9.38
C ARG A 99 -20.87 -20.55 9.32
N ARG A 100 -19.58 -20.76 9.61
CA ARG A 100 -18.84 -22.02 9.39
C ARG A 100 -18.67 -22.92 10.63
N THR A 101 -19.45 -22.73 11.71
CA THR A 101 -19.37 -23.51 12.96
C THR A 101 -19.83 -24.99 12.87
N LYS A 102 -19.71 -25.64 11.71
CA LYS A 102 -19.89 -27.09 11.57
C LYS A 102 -18.60 -27.73 11.02
N PRO A 103 -17.87 -28.54 11.79
CA PRO A 103 -16.62 -29.17 11.36
C PRO A 103 -16.80 -30.21 10.23
N GLU A 104 -18.01 -30.72 10.01
CA GLU A 104 -18.29 -31.69 8.94
C GLU A 104 -18.21 -31.10 7.51
N THR A 105 -18.22 -29.77 7.37
CA THR A 105 -18.23 -29.10 6.06
C THR A 105 -16.86 -28.77 5.47
N ASP A 106 -15.78 -28.77 6.26
CA ASP A 106 -14.49 -28.27 5.79
C ASP A 106 -13.72 -29.27 4.90
N LEU A 107 -13.86 -30.59 5.13
CA LEU A 107 -13.16 -31.61 4.32
C LEU A 107 -13.67 -31.70 2.88
N ASN A 108 -14.97 -31.50 2.68
CA ASN A 108 -15.61 -31.55 1.35
C ASN A 108 -15.59 -30.21 0.62
N LYS A 109 -15.06 -29.16 1.26
CA LYS A 109 -14.99 -27.83 0.65
C LYS A 109 -14.02 -27.87 -0.53
N LEU A 110 -14.49 -27.41 -1.69
CA LEU A 110 -13.65 -27.29 -2.87
C LEU A 110 -12.56 -26.23 -2.64
N LEU A 111 -11.33 -26.54 -3.05
CA LEU A 111 -10.21 -25.60 -2.99
C LEU A 111 -10.48 -24.35 -3.83
N TYR A 112 -11.20 -24.50 -4.95
CA TYR A 112 -11.58 -23.40 -5.83
C TYR A 112 -12.66 -22.47 -5.23
N ASP A 113 -13.42 -22.95 -4.25
CA ASP A 113 -14.41 -22.14 -3.52
C ASP A 113 -13.77 -21.37 -2.35
N THR A 114 -12.45 -21.51 -2.16
CA THR A 114 -11.70 -20.73 -1.20
C THR A 114 -11.39 -19.36 -1.80
N HIS A 115 -11.55 -18.28 -1.03
CA HIS A 115 -11.15 -16.94 -1.46
C HIS A 115 -9.62 -16.71 -1.37
N PHE A 116 -8.85 -17.78 -1.22
CA PHE A 116 -7.40 -17.68 -1.07
C PHE A 116 -6.72 -17.57 -2.45
N PRO A 117 -5.95 -16.50 -2.71
CA PRO A 117 -5.35 -16.27 -4.03
C PRO A 117 -4.05 -17.07 -4.18
N PHE A 118 -4.14 -18.34 -4.55
CA PHE A 118 -2.95 -19.13 -4.89
C PHE A 118 -2.23 -18.58 -6.12
N SER A 119 -0.91 -18.73 -6.16
CA SER A 119 -0.16 -18.45 -7.38
C SER A 119 -0.50 -19.45 -8.48
N LYS A 120 -0.31 -19.05 -9.76
CA LYS A 120 -0.46 -19.95 -10.91
C LYS A 120 0.34 -21.25 -10.74
N ARG A 121 1.53 -21.15 -10.14
CA ARG A 121 2.41 -22.30 -9.90
C ARG A 121 1.81 -23.28 -8.89
N MET A 122 1.23 -22.75 -7.81
CA MET A 122 0.55 -23.58 -6.80
C MET A 122 -0.70 -24.23 -7.39
N PHE A 123 -1.49 -23.50 -8.19
CA PHE A 123 -2.62 -24.07 -8.92
C PHE A 123 -2.21 -25.21 -9.85
N SER A 124 -1.16 -25.04 -10.65
CA SER A 124 -0.67 -26.13 -11.52
C SER A 124 -0.23 -27.37 -10.74
N ILE A 125 0.30 -27.21 -9.52
CA ILE A 125 0.66 -28.34 -8.65
C ILE A 125 -0.61 -29.02 -8.13
N ILE A 126 -1.57 -28.25 -7.63
CA ILE A 126 -2.86 -28.76 -7.13
C ILE A 126 -3.59 -29.54 -8.24
N GLU A 127 -3.66 -28.98 -9.45
CA GLU A 127 -4.26 -29.62 -10.63
C GLU A 127 -3.53 -30.89 -11.04
N ALA A 128 -2.19 -30.87 -11.07
CA ALA A 128 -1.40 -32.06 -11.40
C ALA A 128 -1.55 -33.19 -10.38
N LEU A 129 -1.87 -32.86 -9.13
CA LEU A 129 -2.17 -33.81 -8.07
C LEU A 129 -3.64 -34.25 -8.05
N GLY A 130 -4.50 -33.66 -8.89
CA GLY A 130 -5.93 -33.94 -8.94
C GLY A 130 -6.67 -33.58 -7.66
N ILE A 131 -6.15 -32.64 -6.87
CA ILE A 131 -6.73 -32.26 -5.58
C ILE A 131 -7.84 -31.24 -5.84
N THR A 132 -9.06 -31.60 -5.46
CA THR A 132 -10.26 -30.78 -5.62
C THR A 132 -10.77 -30.25 -4.29
N THR A 133 -10.57 -30.98 -3.20
CA THR A 133 -11.09 -30.65 -1.86
C THR A 133 -9.98 -30.41 -0.83
N ILE A 134 -10.33 -29.69 0.25
CA ILE A 134 -9.42 -29.49 1.40
C ILE A 134 -9.07 -30.83 2.06
N GLY A 135 -10.00 -31.79 2.11
CA GLY A 135 -9.74 -33.11 2.68
C GLY A 135 -8.68 -33.89 1.91
N GLU A 136 -8.72 -33.86 0.57
CA GLU A 136 -7.69 -34.45 -0.27
C GLU A 136 -6.32 -33.81 -0.05
N LEU A 137 -6.28 -32.49 0.15
CA LEU A 137 -5.05 -31.77 0.47
C LEU A 137 -4.50 -32.17 1.85
N ALA A 138 -5.38 -32.31 2.85
CA ALA A 138 -5.02 -32.69 4.22
C ALA A 138 -4.54 -34.14 4.35
N ASN A 139 -4.97 -35.03 3.44
CA ASN A 139 -4.50 -36.41 3.39
C ASN A 139 -3.02 -36.53 3.01
N ILE A 140 -2.43 -35.51 2.37
CA ILE A 140 -1.01 -35.50 2.02
C ILE A 140 -0.20 -35.09 3.26
N PRO A 141 0.73 -35.93 3.74
CA PRO A 141 1.60 -35.56 4.84
C PRO A 141 2.43 -34.31 4.49
N LEU A 142 2.50 -33.34 5.40
CA LEU A 142 3.20 -32.06 5.18
C LEU A 142 4.66 -32.22 4.68
N LYS A 143 5.34 -33.29 5.12
CA LYS A 143 6.70 -33.64 4.71
C LYS A 143 6.81 -34.08 3.24
N ASP A 144 5.72 -34.54 2.63
CA ASP A 144 5.74 -35.12 1.27
C ASP A 144 5.54 -34.03 0.20
N PHE A 145 5.04 -32.84 0.58
CA PHE A 145 4.90 -31.72 -0.34
C PHE A 145 6.22 -31.29 -1.00
N GLN A 146 7.34 -31.42 -0.29
CA GLN A 146 8.67 -31.09 -0.82
C GLN A 146 9.12 -32.02 -1.96
N CYS A 147 8.49 -33.19 -2.10
CA CYS A 147 8.78 -34.17 -3.14
C CYS A 147 8.09 -33.79 -4.47
N PHE A 148 7.10 -32.89 -4.45
CA PHE A 148 6.40 -32.49 -5.67
C PHE A 148 7.25 -31.57 -6.53
N ARG A 149 7.34 -31.92 -7.81
CA ARG A 149 8.09 -31.14 -8.80
C ARG A 149 7.50 -29.74 -8.87
N GLY A 150 8.34 -28.75 -8.56
CA GLY A 150 7.98 -27.34 -8.62
C GLY A 150 7.52 -26.75 -7.29
N PHE A 151 7.23 -27.57 -6.28
CA PHE A 151 6.95 -27.09 -4.92
C PHE A 151 8.26 -26.59 -4.28
N LYS A 152 8.32 -25.29 -3.99
CA LYS A 152 9.51 -24.59 -3.44
C LYS A 152 9.07 -23.63 -2.34
N GLY A 153 10.01 -22.87 -1.77
CA GLY A 153 9.77 -21.94 -0.65
C GLY A 153 8.51 -21.07 -0.81
N LYS A 154 8.28 -20.49 -2.00
CA LYS A 154 7.07 -19.71 -2.28
C LYS A 154 5.78 -20.53 -2.13
N CYS A 155 5.71 -21.72 -2.73
CA CYS A 155 4.55 -22.61 -2.63
C CYS A 155 4.31 -23.08 -1.19
N LYS A 156 5.37 -23.32 -0.41
CA LYS A 156 5.22 -23.62 1.02
C LYS A 156 4.65 -22.47 1.80
N ASN A 157 5.16 -21.25 1.59
CA ASN A 157 4.64 -20.07 2.26
C ASN A 157 3.17 -19.83 1.88
N GLU A 158 2.81 -20.05 0.61
CA GLU A 158 1.41 -20.01 0.16
C GLU A 158 0.56 -21.09 0.84
N LEU A 159 1.05 -22.32 0.96
CA LEU A 159 0.32 -23.40 1.64
C LEU A 159 0.16 -23.13 3.15
N ILE A 160 1.19 -22.61 3.82
CA ILE A 160 1.11 -22.17 5.22
C ILE A 160 0.06 -21.07 5.36
N ALA A 161 0.14 -20.04 4.53
CA ALA A 161 -0.79 -18.92 4.54
C ALA A 161 -2.22 -19.39 4.25
N PHE A 162 -2.41 -20.36 3.36
CA PHE A 162 -3.72 -20.96 3.10
C PHE A 162 -4.28 -21.69 4.32
N ILE A 163 -3.47 -22.54 4.96
CA ILE A 163 -3.87 -23.31 6.14
C ILE A 163 -4.26 -22.37 7.29
N GLU A 164 -3.48 -21.30 7.52
CA GLU A 164 -3.77 -20.27 8.53
C GLU A 164 -4.95 -19.37 8.13
N PHE A 165 -5.14 -19.12 6.83
CA PHE A 165 -6.27 -18.34 6.32
C PHE A 165 -7.60 -19.07 6.50
N GLU A 166 -7.62 -20.37 6.21
CA GLU A 166 -8.81 -21.22 6.35
C GLU A 166 -9.02 -21.78 7.76
N HIS A 167 -8.09 -21.56 8.71
CA HIS A 167 -8.15 -22.06 10.11
C HIS A 167 -8.25 -23.60 10.18
N ILE A 168 -7.54 -24.28 9.28
CA ILE A 168 -7.56 -25.73 9.12
C ILE A 168 -6.30 -26.41 9.65
N GLU A 169 -5.54 -25.76 10.53
CA GLU A 169 -4.29 -26.27 11.11
C GLU A 169 -4.47 -27.65 11.76
N HIS A 170 -5.64 -27.86 12.38
CA HIS A 170 -5.99 -29.09 13.06
C HIS A 170 -6.09 -30.31 12.11
N LEU A 171 -6.30 -30.08 10.80
CA LEU A 171 -6.30 -31.14 9.79
C LEU A 171 -4.88 -31.61 9.43
N PHE A 172 -3.86 -30.79 9.69
CA PHE A 172 -2.48 -31.06 9.29
C PHE A 172 -1.60 -31.41 10.49
N LYS A 173 -1.38 -32.72 10.71
CA LYS A 173 -0.55 -33.21 11.80
C LYS A 173 0.88 -32.64 11.72
N GLY A 174 1.30 -31.96 12.79
CA GLY A 174 2.65 -31.39 12.91
C GLY A 174 2.83 -30.03 12.23
N PHE A 175 1.76 -29.34 11.85
CA PHE A 175 1.80 -28.05 11.15
C PHE A 175 2.65 -26.98 11.87
N SER A 176 2.49 -26.82 13.18
CA SER A 176 3.22 -25.81 13.98
C SER A 176 4.74 -25.94 13.90
N VAL A 177 5.24 -27.17 13.73
CA VAL A 177 6.67 -27.45 13.56
C VAL A 177 7.06 -27.34 12.08
N TRP A 178 6.23 -27.86 11.17
CA TRP A 178 6.55 -27.84 9.75
C TRP A 178 6.66 -26.42 9.18
N LYS A 179 5.85 -25.46 9.66
CA LYS A 179 5.87 -24.08 9.18
C LYS A 179 7.17 -23.33 9.47
N THR A 180 7.92 -23.73 10.50
CA THR A 180 9.19 -23.09 10.88
C THR A 180 10.41 -23.71 10.19
N ILE A 181 10.27 -24.90 9.60
CA ILE A 181 11.36 -25.60 8.92
C ILE A 181 11.55 -25.01 7.50
N PRO A 182 12.75 -24.54 7.11
CA PRO A 182 12.98 -24.10 5.73
C PRO A 182 12.96 -25.27 4.74
N ILE A 183 12.49 -25.05 3.50
CA ILE A 183 12.67 -26.02 2.42
C ILE A 183 14.15 -26.01 2.01
N LYS A 184 14.75 -27.20 1.96
CA LYS A 184 16.08 -27.40 1.37
C LYS A 184 16.03 -27.39 -0.16
#